data_AF-A0A7C4ZS31-F1
#
_entry.id   AF-A0A7C4ZS31-F1
#
_cell.length_a   1.000
_cell.length_b   1.000
_cell.length_c   1.000
_cell.angle_alpha   90.00
_cell.angle_beta   90.00
_cell.angle_gamma   90.00
#
_symmetry.space_group_name_H-M   'P 1'
#
loop_
_entity.id
_entity.type
_entity.pdbx_description
1 polymer ?
#
loop_
_entity_poly.entity_id
_entity_poly.type
_entity_poly.pdbx_seq_one_letter_code
_entity_poly.pdbx_strand_id
1 'polypeptide(L)' 'MDWWIYVAVFAVGTLAVTLLFYFTFNPRMLATESGEVDLVLIGRTLLMIVVTSAAIAAMLVLGRHYVFTPPAY' A
#
# COMPACT_ATOMS: atom_id res chain seq x y z
N MET A 1 22.49 5.36 -0.06
CA MET A 1 21.17 4.75 -0.31
C MET A 1 20.38 5.75 -1.11
N ASP A 2 19.87 5.35 -2.28
CA ASP A 2 19.22 6.28 -3.18
C ASP A 2 17.80 6.61 -2.70
N TRP A 3 17.58 7.84 -2.26
CA TRP A 3 16.31 8.31 -1.69
C TRP A 3 15.11 8.13 -2.64
N TRP A 4 15.35 8.21 -3.95
CA TRP A 4 14.34 8.07 -4.99
C TRP A 4 13.70 6.68 -4.99
N ILE A 5 14.40 5.64 -4.50
CA ILE A 5 13.85 4.29 -4.37
C ILE A 5 12.70 4.27 -3.36
N TYR A 6 12.85 4.93 -2.21
CA TYR A 6 11.79 5.00 -1.21
C TYR A 6 10.58 5.77 -1.71
N VAL A 7 10.82 6.85 -2.48
CA VAL A 7 9.75 7.62 -3.12
C VAL A 7 9.03 6.79 -4.19
N ALA A 8 9.76 6.03 -5.00
CA ALA A 8 9.19 5.14 -5.99
C ALA A 8 8.36 4.02 -5.34
N VAL A 9 8.87 3.40 -4.27
CA VAL A 9 8.14 2.38 -3.49
C VAL A 9 6.85 2.96 -2.90
N PHE A 10 6.89 4.19 -2.37
CA PHE A 10 5.69 4.86 -1.87
C PHE A 10 4.68 5.15 -2.99
N ALA A 11 5.13 5.68 -4.13
CA ALA A 11 4.25 5.99 -5.26
C ALA A 11 3.61 4.72 -5.86
N VAL A 12 4.39 3.66 -6.07
CA VAL A 12 3.87 2.37 -6.57
C VAL A 12 2.97 1.72 -5.51
N GLY A 13 3.36 1.77 -4.24
CA GLY A 13 2.58 1.22 -3.14
C GLY A 13 1.21 1.89 -3.00
N THR A 14 1.14 3.21 -3.10
CA THR A 14 -0.13 3.95 -3.06
C THR A 14 -1.02 3.62 -4.26
N LEU A 15 -0.48 3.56 -5.48
CA LEU A 15 -1.22 3.10 -6.66
C LEU A 15 -1.76 1.67 -6.50
N ALA A 16 -0.95 0.77 -5.95
CA ALA A 16 -1.36 -0.61 -5.68
C ALA A 16 -2.50 -0.67 -4.65
N VAL A 17 -2.42 0.11 -3.57
CA VAL A 17 -3.52 0.23 -2.58
C VAL A 17 -4.79 0.76 -3.23
N THR A 18 -4.70 1.81 -4.06
CA THR A 18 -5.86 2.37 -4.78
C THR A 18 -6.50 1.33 -5.70
N LEU A 19 -5.70 0.59 -6.46
CA LEU A 19 -6.21 -0.48 -7.33
C LEU A 19 -6.86 -1.61 -6.52
N LEU A 20 -6.25 -2.03 -5.41
CA LEU A 20 -6.83 -3.04 -4.53
C LEU A 20 -8.17 -2.56 -3.94
N PHE A 21 -8.26 -1.29 -3.52
CA PHE A 21 -9.51 -0.69 -3.06
C PHE A 21 -10.58 -0.75 -4.14
N TYR A 22 -10.26 -0.33 -5.36
CA TYR A 22 -11.19 -0.37 -6.49
C TYR A 22 -11.70 -1.79 -6.77
N PHE A 23 -10.82 -2.78 -6.82
CA PHE A 23 -11.24 -4.16 -7.10
C PHE A 23 -11.99 -4.82 -5.94
N THR A 24 -11.70 -4.42 -4.71
CA THR A 24 -12.34 -4.97 -3.51
C THR A 24 -13.73 -4.39 -3.30
N PHE A 25 -13.87 -3.07 -3.46
CA PHE A 25 -15.09 -2.35 -3.13
C PHE A 25 -15.87 -1.86 -4.36
N ASN A 26 -15.62 -2.41 -5.55
CA ASN A 26 -16.49 -2.09 -6.68
C ASN A 26 -17.91 -2.67 -6.45
N PRO A 27 -18.96 -1.96 -6.93
CA PRO A 27 -20.34 -2.40 -6.71
C PRO A 27 -20.66 -3.80 -7.23
N ARG A 28 -19.96 -4.21 -8.31
CA ARG A 28 -20.15 -5.54 -8.92
C ARG A 28 -19.65 -6.66 -8.00
N MET A 29 -18.52 -6.46 -7.33
CA MET A 29 -17.96 -7.43 -6.39
C MET A 29 -18.87 -7.53 -5.17
N LEU A 30 -19.29 -6.40 -4.61
CA LEU A 30 -20.14 -6.35 -3.43
C LEU A 30 -21.56 -6.92 -3.66
N ALA A 31 -22.05 -6.91 -4.90
CA ALA A 31 -23.32 -7.53 -5.27
C ALA A 31 -23.21 -9.05 -5.51
N THR A 32 -22.04 -9.65 -5.31
CA THR A 32 -21.85 -11.10 -5.52
C THR A 32 -22.38 -11.87 -4.32
N GLU A 33 -23.48 -12.59 -4.52
CA GLU A 33 -24.07 -13.46 -3.50
C GLU A 33 -23.43 -14.85 -3.56
N SER A 34 -22.32 -15.04 -2.86
CA SER A 34 -21.72 -16.37 -2.65
C SER A 34 -21.01 -16.46 -1.30
N GLY A 35 -21.02 -17.63 -0.66
CA GLY A 35 -20.36 -17.82 0.64
C GLY A 35 -18.84 -17.67 0.61
N GLU A 36 -18.20 -17.72 -0.57
CA GLU A 36 -16.75 -17.54 -0.71
C GLU A 36 -16.33 -16.06 -0.76
N VAL A 37 -17.27 -15.15 -1.01
CA VAL A 37 -17.00 -13.71 -1.15
C VAL A 37 -16.43 -13.14 0.14
N ASP A 38 -16.92 -13.58 1.29
CA ASP A 38 -16.44 -13.10 2.60
C ASP A 38 -14.95 -13.41 2.79
N LEU A 39 -14.51 -14.62 2.45
CA LEU A 39 -13.10 -15.02 2.57
C LEU A 39 -12.21 -14.26 1.58
N VAL A 40 -12.68 -14.05 0.36
CA VAL A 40 -11.98 -13.23 -0.65
C VAL A 40 -11.84 -11.79 -0.17
N LEU A 41 -12.89 -11.23 0.42
CA LEU A 41 -12.91 -9.85 0.91
C LEU A 41 -11.95 -9.66 2.09
N ILE A 42 -11.94 -10.60 3.04
CA ILE A 42 -10.97 -10.65 4.14
C ILE A 42 -9.55 -10.78 3.60
N GLY A 43 -9.30 -11.71 2.66
CA GLY A 43 -7.97 -11.91 2.06
C GLY A 43 -7.44 -10.67 1.36
N ARG A 44 -8.29 -9.97 0.58
CA ARG A 44 -7.95 -8.70 -0.07
C ARG A 44 -7.70 -7.58 0.94
N THR A 45 -8.49 -7.53 2.01
CA THR A 45 -8.28 -6.56 3.10
C THR A 45 -6.95 -6.79 3.81
N LEU A 46 -6.59 -8.05 4.07
CA LEU A 46 -5.32 -8.41 4.68
C LEU A 46 -4.13 -8.03 3.78
N LEU A 47 -4.25 -8.23 2.47
CA LEU A 47 -3.27 -7.75 1.50
C LEU A 47 -3.15 -6.21 1.52
N MET A 48 -4.27 -5.48 1.57
CA MET A 48 -4.26 -4.01 1.66
C MET A 48 -3.52 -3.52 2.91
N ILE A 49 -3.65 -4.19 4.05
CA ILE A 49 -2.91 -3.87 5.29
C ILE A 49 -1.40 -3.99 5.05
N VAL A 50 -0.95 -5.09 4.44
CA VAL A 50 0.47 -5.32 4.16
C VAL A 50 1.02 -4.28 3.19
N VAL A 51 0.32 -4.00 2.08
CA VAL A 51 0.80 -3.02 1.09
C VAL A 51 0.82 -1.60 1.67
N THR A 52 -0.21 -1.22 2.44
CA THR A 52 -0.30 0.10 3.07
C THR A 52 0.81 0.28 4.11
N SER A 53 1.02 -0.72 4.97
CA SER A 53 2.08 -0.67 5.98
C SER A 53 3.47 -0.58 5.35
N ALA A 54 3.73 -1.33 4.26
CA ALA A 54 5.00 -1.26 3.53
C ALA A 54 5.24 0.13 2.90
N ALA A 55 4.21 0.73 2.28
CA ALA A 55 4.31 2.07 1.70
C ALA A 55 4.62 3.13 2.77
N ILE A 56 3.90 3.09 3.90
CA ILE A 56 4.14 4.04 5.01
C ILE A 56 5.52 3.81 5.63
N ALA A 57 5.92 2.55 5.84
CA ALA A 57 7.23 2.21 6.39
C ALA A 57 8.37 2.74 5.52
N ALA A 58 8.25 2.67 4.18
CA ALA A 58 9.23 3.25 3.27
C ALA A 58 9.44 4.76 3.53
N MET A 59 8.36 5.50 3.78
CA MET A 59 8.43 6.94 4.05
C MET A 59 8.99 7.24 5.45
N LEU A 60 8.64 6.43 6.45
CA LEU A 60 9.21 6.56 7.80
C LEU A 60 10.72 6.29 7.82
N VAL A 61 11.18 5.27 7.08
CA VAL A 61 12.60 4.96 6.93
C VAL A 61 13.32 6.09 6.20
N LEU A 62 12.72 6.62 5.12
CA LEU A 62 13.27 7.75 4.39
C LEU A 62 13.43 9.00 5.28
N GLY A 63 12.38 9.34 6.03
CA GLY A 63 12.39 10.47 6.97
C GLY A 63 13.48 10.31 8.02
N ARG A 64 13.65 9.11 8.57
CA ARG A 64 14.76 8.80 9.48
C ARG A 64 16.12 9.02 8.82
N HIS A 65 16.30 8.57 7.58
CA HIS A 65 17.57 8.70 6.87
C HIS A 65 17.96 10.17 6.65
N TYR A 66 17.01 11.03 6.29
CA TYR A 66 17.27 12.47 6.12
C TYR A 66 17.52 13.21 7.45
N VAL A 67 16.93 12.74 8.56
CA VAL A 67 17.20 13.32 9.89
C VAL A 67 18.62 13.01 10.37
N PHE A 68 19.14 11.79 10.14
CA PHE A 68 20.46 11.37 10.64
C PHE A 68 21.62 11.60 9.66
N THR A 69 21.33 11.71 8.37
CA THR A 69 22.27 12.10 7.32
C THR A 69 21.61 13.18 6.47
N PRO A 70 21.61 14.45 6.94
CA PRO A 70 21.04 15.54 6.17
C PRO A 70 21.72 15.59 4.80
N PRO A 71 20.98 15.91 3.72
CA PRO A 71 21.58 16.05 2.42
C PRO A 71 22.69 17.10 2.52
N ALA A 72 23.89 16.75 2.06
CA ALA A 72 24.98 17.70 1.94
C ALA A 72 24.62 18.68 0.81
N TYR A 73 23.92 19.75 1.19
CA TYR A 73 23.87 20.99 0.42
C TYR A 73 25.01 21.89 0.88
#